data_AF-A0A4Q5GRU2-F1
#
_entry.id   AF-A0A4Q5GRU2-F1
#
_cell.length_a   1.000
_cell.length_b   1.000
_cell.length_c   1.000
_cell.angle_alpha   90.00
_cell.angle_beta   90.00
_cell.angle_gamma   90.00
#
_symmetry.space_group_name_H-M   'P 1'
#
loop_
_entity.id
_entity.type
_entity.pdbx_description
1 polymer ?
#
loop_
_entity_poly.entity_id
_entity_poly.type
_entity_poly.pdbx_seq_one_letter_code
_entity_poly.pdbx_strand_id
1 'polypeptide(L)'
;MNDKKRFTLRLNEEEYKELSRIKGLTGTKTNTKAIQYLISHFVELNNRYIEEINKNTTLKEKYKKQDRCVENLLKTFGTLKELKCLEVVLPEKEHVKK
;
A
#
# COMPACT_ATOMS: atom_id res chain seq x y z
N MET A 1 -4.05 -39.22 27.76
CA MET A 1 -4.97 -38.37 28.52
C MET A 1 -4.90 -36.98 27.93
N ASN A 2 -6.01 -36.44 27.40
CA ASN A 2 -6.05 -35.06 26.89
C ASN A 2 -6.36 -34.14 28.06
N ASP A 3 -5.33 -33.58 28.68
CA ASP A 3 -5.47 -32.55 29.72
C ASP A 3 -6.01 -31.27 29.09
N LYS A 4 -7.35 -31.22 28.95
CA LYS A 4 -8.06 -30.04 28.46
C LYS A 4 -7.99 -28.96 29.53
N LYS A 5 -6.95 -28.11 29.45
CA LYS A 5 -6.86 -26.89 30.23
C LYS A 5 -8.00 -25.95 29.83
N ARG A 6 -8.84 -25.59 30.80
CA ARG A 6 -9.86 -24.56 30.66
C ARG A 6 -9.34 -23.29 31.30
N PHE A 7 -9.56 -22.17 30.64
CA PHE A 7 -9.24 -20.85 31.16
C PHE A 7 -10.40 -19.91 30.87
N THR A 8 -10.49 -18.85 31.66
CA THR A 8 -11.46 -17.78 31.47
C THR A 8 -10.74 -16.58 30.88
N LEU A 9 -11.19 -16.13 29.71
CA LEU A 9 -10.72 -14.90 29.08
C LEU A 9 -11.76 -13.81 29.32
N ARG A 10 -11.34 -12.69 29.90
CA ARG A 10 -12.17 -11.49 30.01
C ARG A 10 -11.81 -10.58 28.85
N LEU A 11 -12.84 -10.17 28.11
CA LEU A 11 -12.71 -9.29 26.95
C LEU A 11 -13.52 -8.03 27.21
N ASN A 12 -12.97 -6.90 26.81
CA ASN A 12 -13.69 -5.64 26.74
C ASN A 12 -14.69 -5.67 25.57
N GLU A 13 -15.60 -4.71 25.54
CA GLU A 13 -16.67 -4.67 24.53
C GLU A 13 -16.14 -4.57 23.10
N GLU A 14 -15.08 -3.77 22.88
CA GLU A 14 -14.40 -3.66 21.58
C GLU A 14 -13.74 -4.99 21.16
N GLU A 15 -13.03 -5.64 22.07
CA GLU A 15 -12.36 -6.92 21.80
C GLU A 15 -13.38 -8.02 21.49
N TYR A 16 -14.53 -8.00 22.17
CA TYR A 16 -15.63 -8.91 21.90
C TYR A 16 -16.28 -8.67 20.53
N LYS A 17 -16.37 -7.41 20.10
CA LYS A 17 -16.88 -7.03 18.77
C LYS A 17 -15.94 -7.53 17.67
N GLU A 18 -14.63 -7.37 17.83
CA GLU A 18 -13.65 -7.90 16.89
C GLU A 18 -13.66 -9.43 16.86
N LEU A 19 -13.79 -10.09 18.01
CA LEU A 19 -13.95 -11.55 18.07
C LEU A 19 -15.21 -12.01 17.31
N SER A 20 -16.31 -11.27 17.41
CA SER A 20 -17.54 -11.56 16.67
C SER A 20 -17.36 -11.39 15.16
N ARG A 21 -16.57 -10.40 14.74
CA ARG A 21 -16.20 -10.21 13.34
C ARG A 21 -15.33 -11.34 12.81
N ILE A 22 -14.29 -11.73 13.56
CA ILE A 22 -13.42 -12.88 13.23
C ILE A 22 -14.24 -14.16 13.14
N LYS A 23 -15.19 -14.36 14.06
CA LYS A 23 -16.11 -15.48 14.02
C LYS A 23 -16.92 -15.54 12.71
N GLY A 24 -17.41 -14.39 12.24
CA GLY A 24 -18.08 -14.26 10.95
C GLY A 24 -17.16 -14.57 9.77
N LEU A 25 -15.95 -14.04 9.76
CA LEU A 25 -14.96 -14.25 8.69
C LEU A 25 -14.49 -15.71 8.58
N THR A 26 -14.32 -16.37 9.72
CA THR A 26 -13.85 -17.77 9.79
C THR A 26 -14.98 -18.79 9.66
N GLY A 27 -16.25 -18.36 9.61
CA GLY A 27 -17.42 -19.24 9.54
C GLY A 27 -17.61 -20.12 10.78
N THR A 28 -17.05 -19.72 11.94
CA THR A 28 -17.07 -20.54 13.15
C THR A 28 -18.35 -20.35 13.96
N LYS A 29 -18.89 -21.43 14.50
CA LYS A 29 -20.16 -21.39 15.26
C LYS A 29 -19.99 -20.89 16.70
N THR A 30 -18.81 -21.06 17.31
CA THR A 30 -18.56 -20.73 18.72
C THR A 30 -17.32 -19.86 18.90
N ASN A 31 -17.35 -19.00 19.93
CA ASN A 31 -16.24 -18.10 20.25
C ASN A 31 -14.98 -18.90 20.60
N THR A 32 -15.11 -20.06 21.26
CA THR A 32 -13.99 -20.96 21.55
C THR A 32 -13.30 -21.46 20.28
N LYS A 33 -14.06 -21.83 19.24
CA LYS A 33 -13.49 -22.28 17.96
C LYS A 33 -12.83 -21.12 17.22
N ALA A 34 -13.40 -19.92 17.28
CA ALA A 34 -12.79 -18.72 16.72
C ALA A 34 -11.43 -18.42 17.38
N ILE A 35 -11.38 -18.49 18.72
CA ILE A 35 -10.14 -18.29 19.49
C ILE A 35 -9.11 -19.39 19.19
N GLN A 36 -9.53 -20.65 19.15
CA GLN A 36 -8.65 -21.76 18.78
C GLN A 36 -8.08 -21.59 17.37
N TYR A 37 -8.93 -21.19 16.41
CA TYR A 37 -8.50 -20.92 15.05
C TYR A 37 -7.45 -19.81 15.03
N LEU A 38 -7.71 -18.71 15.74
CA LEU A 38 -6.79 -17.58 15.83
C LEU A 38 -5.44 -18.01 16.40
N ILE A 39 -5.42 -18.77 17.50
CA ILE A 39 -4.19 -19.26 18.14
C ILE A 39 -3.43 -20.18 17.19
N SER A 40 -4.11 -21.15 16.57
CA SER A 40 -3.47 -22.12 15.68
C SER A 40 -2.87 -21.48 14.42
N HIS A 41 -3.50 -20.43 13.89
CA HIS A 41 -3.06 -19.75 12.67
C HIS A 41 -2.32 -18.44 12.97
N PHE A 42 -2.06 -18.13 14.24
CA PHE A 42 -1.48 -16.83 14.64
C PHE A 42 -0.15 -16.58 13.93
N VAL A 43 0.73 -17.59 13.93
CA VAL A 43 2.05 -17.48 13.29
C VAL A 43 1.93 -17.25 11.79
N GLU A 44 1.07 -18.02 11.11
CA GLU A 44 0.86 -17.88 9.67
C GLU A 44 0.26 -16.51 9.31
N LEU A 45 -0.79 -16.10 10.01
CA LEU A 45 -1.45 -14.81 9.81
C LEU A 45 -0.48 -13.66 10.06
N ASN A 46 0.34 -13.75 11.10
CA ASN A 46 1.33 -12.73 11.42
C ASN A 46 2.43 -12.65 10.35
N ASN A 47 2.91 -13.79 9.85
CA ASN A 47 3.88 -13.82 8.76
C ASN A 47 3.32 -13.18 7.49
N ARG A 48 2.08 -13.54 7.10
CA ARG A 48 1.40 -12.94 5.94
C ARG A 48 1.19 -11.44 6.12
N TYR A 49 0.87 -11.00 7.33
CA TYR A 49 0.71 -9.58 7.65
C TYR A 49 2.04 -8.82 7.48
N ILE A 50 3.15 -9.36 7.97
CA ILE A 50 4.49 -8.78 7.81
C ILE A 50 4.88 -8.72 6.33
N GLU A 51 4.65 -9.80 5.57
CA GLU A 51 4.92 -9.81 4.13
C GLU A 51 4.13 -8.73 3.39
N GLU A 52 2.84 -8.56 3.69
CA GLU A 52 2.03 -7.51 3.07
C GLU A 52 2.48 -6.10 3.45
N ILE A 53 2.92 -5.87 4.70
CA ILE A 53 3.56 -4.60 5.09
C ILE A 53 4.80 -4.32 4.22
N ASN A 54 5.65 -5.33 4.03
CA ASN A 54 6.87 -5.18 3.24
C ASN A 54 6.56 -4.90 1.76
N LYS A 55 5.58 -5.60 1.18
CA LYS A 55 5.11 -5.34 -0.20
C LYS A 55 4.54 -3.95 -0.33
N ASN A 56 3.70 -3.51 0.61
CA ASN A 56 3.08 -2.19 0.58
C ASN A 56 4.14 -1.08 0.72
N THR A 57 5.16 -1.29 1.55
CA THR A 57 6.31 -0.38 1.67
C THR A 57 7.08 -0.28 0.35
N THR A 58 7.37 -1.42 -0.29
CA THR A 58 8.02 -1.47 -1.61
C THR A 58 7.20 -0.77 -2.69
N LEU A 59 5.87 -0.94 -2.67
CA LEU A 59 4.96 -0.27 -3.60
C LEU A 59 4.95 1.24 -3.37
N LYS A 60 4.88 1.70 -2.12
CA LYS A 60 4.97 3.13 -1.79
C LYS A 60 6.26 3.76 -2.31
N GLU A 61 7.38 3.06 -2.21
CA GLU A 61 8.65 3.54 -2.76
C GLU A 61 8.62 3.63 -4.30
N LYS A 62 8.03 2.63 -4.98
CA LYS A 62 7.83 2.68 -6.44
C LYS A 62 6.95 3.84 -6.85
N TYR A 63 5.83 4.06 -6.15
CA TYR A 63 4.94 5.19 -6.42
C TYR A 63 5.65 6.53 -6.21
N LYS A 64 6.44 6.70 -5.14
CA LYS A 64 7.25 7.92 -4.94
C LYS A 64 8.24 8.18 -6.08
N LYS A 65 8.84 7.13 -6.65
CA LYS A 65 9.74 7.29 -7.81
C LYS A 65 8.97 7.72 -9.05
N GLN A 66 7.81 7.13 -9.30
CA GLN A 66 6.96 7.51 -10.43
C GLN A 66 6.44 8.94 -10.28
N ASP A 67 6.04 9.34 -9.07
CA ASP A 67 5.56 10.70 -8.77
C ASP A 67 6.63 11.75 -9.11
N ARG A 68 7.90 11.51 -8.70
CA ARG A 68 9.04 12.35 -9.11
C ARG A 68 9.25 12.40 -10.62
N CYS A 69 9.06 11.29 -11.34
CA CYS A 69 9.17 11.28 -12.80
C CYS A 69 8.08 12.14 -13.44
N VAL A 70 6.84 12.07 -12.94
CA VAL A 70 5.73 12.89 -13.42
C VAL A 70 5.98 14.38 -13.12
N GLU A 71 6.43 14.72 -11.92
CA GLU A 71 6.80 16.09 -11.57
C GLU A 71 7.91 16.63 -12.48
N ASN A 72 8.94 15.83 -12.73
CA ASN A 72 10.04 16.21 -13.63
C ASN A 72 9.55 16.41 -15.07
N LEU A 73 8.66 15.54 -15.55
CA LEU A 73 8.03 15.68 -16.87
C LEU A 73 7.18 16.96 -16.97
N LEU A 74 6.38 17.26 -15.94
CA LEU A 74 5.59 18.50 -15.90
C LEU A 74 6.49 19.74 -15.88
N LYS A 75 7.59 19.71 -15.12
CA LYS A 75 8.58 20.78 -15.12
C LYS A 75 9.23 20.97 -16.48
N THR A 76 9.65 19.90 -17.16
CA THR A 76 10.26 20.01 -18.49
C THR A 76 9.27 20.54 -19.53
N PHE A 77 8.01 20.10 -19.49
CA PHE A 77 6.95 20.69 -20.33
C PHE A 77 6.72 22.17 -20.03
N GLY A 78 6.76 22.59 -18.76
CA GLY A 78 6.71 24.00 -18.36
C GLY A 78 7.85 24.81 -18.98
N THR A 79 9.10 24.36 -18.81
CA THR A 79 10.27 25.03 -19.40
C THR A 79 10.24 25.06 -20.92
N LEU A 80 9.76 24.01 -21.58
CA LEU A 80 9.64 23.97 -23.04
C LEU A 80 8.59 24.95 -23.55
N LYS A 81 7.49 25.12 -22.81
CA LYS A 81 6.45 26.11 -23.11
C LYS A 81 7.00 27.54 -22.98
N GLU A 82 7.78 27.81 -21.94
CA GLU A 82 8.45 29.10 -21.73
C GLU A 82 9.49 29.39 -22.83
N LEU A 83 10.28 28.39 -23.25
CA LEU A 83 11.24 28.52 -24.35
C LEU A 83 10.55 28.76 -25.70
N LYS A 84 9.37 28.20 -25.95
CA LYS A 84 8.57 28.53 -27.14
C LYS A 84 8.04 29.96 -27.14
N CYS A 85 7.92 30.60 -25.97
CA CYS A 85 7.57 32.01 -25.85
C CYS A 85 8.77 32.95 -26.06
N LEU A 86 9.99 32.41 -26.09
CA LEU A 86 11.18 33.13 -26.51
C LEU A 86 11.39 32.83 -28.00
N GLU A 87 10.99 33.76 -28.87
CA GLU A 87 11.19 33.64 -30.32
C GLU A 87 12.64 33.24 -30.64
N VAL A 88 12.79 32.08 -31.28
CA VAL A 88 14.06 31.71 -31.92
C VAL A 88 14.23 32.64 -33.10
N VAL A 89 15.05 33.69 -32.93
CA VAL A 89 15.56 34.49 -34.04
C VAL A 89 16.51 33.60 -34.83
N LEU A 90 15.99 32.95 -35.88
CA LEU A 90 16.81 32.26 -36.87
C LEU A 90 17.52 33.34 -37.71
N PRO A 91 18.86 33.27 -37.88
CA PRO A 91 19.58 34.24 -38.70
C PRO A 91 19.09 34.16 -40.14
N GLU A 92 18.74 35.33 -40.69
CA GLU A 92 18.27 35.48 -42.07
C GLU A 92 19.32 34.91 -43.03
N LYS A 93 18.89 33.99 -43.91
CA LYS A 93 19.75 33.44 -44.95
C LYS A 93 20.09 34.56 -45.92
N GLU A 94 21.36 34.95 -45.99
CA GLU A 94 21.87 35.84 -47.02
C GLU A 94 21.50 35.30 -48.41
N HIS A 95 20.64 36.04 -49.11
CA HIS A 95 20.35 35.79 -50.52
C HIS A 95 21.59 36.16 -51.34
N VAL A 96 22.38 35.15 -51.72
CA VAL A 96 23.40 35.29 -52.78
C VAL A 96 22.67 35.53 -54.10
N LYS A 97 22.63 36.78 -54.55
CA LYS A 97 22.20 37.14 -55.91
C LYS A 97 23.25 36.65 -56.90
N LYS A 98 22.82 35.84 -57.87
CA LYS A 98 23.58 35.54 -59.10
C LYS A 98 23.46 36.71 -60.07
#